data_AF-A0AAV2F973-F1
#
_entry.id   AF-A0AAV2F973-F1
#
_cell.length_a   1.000
_cell.length_b   1.000
_cell.length_c   1.000
_cell.angle_alpha   90.00
_cell.angle_beta   90.00
_cell.angle_gamma   90.00
#
_symmetry.space_group_name_H-M   'P 1'
#
loop_
_entity.id
_entity.type
_entity.pdbx_description
1 polymer ?
#
loop_
_entity_poly.entity_id
_entity_poly.type
_entity_poly.pdbx_seq_one_letter_code
_entity_poly.pdbx_strand_id
1 'polypeptide(L)'
;MAVCGQAILEYFTNPDMESAKEDVLDHMNELWRTWRSRMNRDHVKPHDSLVEILEDVPEFLSKEDWEWCVKEKFLSEEFLVKQSYSKLHFLLLLVQWRQRLLSNY
;
A
#
# COMPACT_ATOMS: atom_id res chain seq x y z
N MET A 1 -29.73 31.15 -3.54
CA MET A 1 -28.54 30.38 -4.00
C MET A 1 -28.04 29.34 -2.98
N ALA A 2 -28.87 28.83 -2.06
CA ALA A 2 -28.40 27.87 -1.03
C ALA A 2 -28.60 26.38 -1.38
N VAL A 3 -29.34 26.05 -2.44
CA VAL A 3 -29.85 24.68 -2.68
C VAL A 3 -28.80 23.73 -3.28
N CYS A 4 -27.83 24.24 -4.05
CA CYS A 4 -26.86 23.39 -4.74
C CYS A 4 -25.79 22.80 -3.81
N GLY A 5 -25.34 23.57 -2.81
CA GLY A 5 -24.33 23.11 -1.85
C GLY A 5 -24.87 22.03 -0.91
N GLN A 6 -26.15 22.11 -0.56
CA GLN A 6 -26.78 21.21 0.41
C GLN A 6 -27.10 19.84 -0.20
N ALA A 7 -27.53 19.80 -1.47
CA ALA A 7 -27.71 18.54 -2.20
C ALA A 7 -26.39 17.79 -2.48
N ILE A 8 -25.31 18.53 -2.74
CA ILE A 8 -23.96 17.95 -2.87
C ILE A 8 -23.50 17.39 -1.53
N LEU A 9 -23.72 18.13 -0.43
CA LEU A 9 -23.38 17.66 0.91
C LEU A 9 -24.19 16.41 1.28
N GLU A 10 -25.50 16.38 1.05
CA GLU A 10 -26.34 15.20 1.28
C GLU A 10 -25.92 13.99 0.44
N TYR A 11 -25.48 14.22 -0.81
CA TYR A 11 -24.91 13.16 -1.64
C TYR A 11 -23.64 12.59 -0.98
N PHE A 12 -22.69 13.43 -0.57
CA PHE A 12 -21.44 13.04 0.11
C PHE A 12 -21.61 12.53 1.55
N THR A 13 -22.74 12.82 2.19
CA THR A 13 -23.08 12.33 3.53
C THR A 13 -23.99 11.11 3.48
N ASN A 14 -24.32 10.61 2.27
CA ASN A 14 -25.12 9.41 2.10
C ASN A 14 -24.38 8.19 2.69
N PRO A 15 -25.00 7.42 3.60
CA PRO A 15 -24.46 6.16 4.12
C PRO A 15 -23.96 5.19 3.04
N ASP A 16 -24.59 5.19 1.87
CA ASP A 16 -24.19 4.37 0.72
C ASP A 16 -22.80 4.77 0.20
N MET A 17 -22.41 6.04 0.33
CA MET A 17 -21.08 6.50 -0.09
C MET A 17 -20.00 6.17 0.94
N GLU A 18 -20.33 6.14 2.23
CA GLU A 18 -19.42 5.61 3.25
C GLU A 18 -19.22 4.09 3.08
N SER A 19 -20.27 3.34 2.73
CA SER A 19 -20.12 1.92 2.34
C SER A 19 -19.24 1.76 1.11
N ALA A 20 -19.47 2.55 0.05
CA ALA A 20 -18.64 2.50 -1.15
C ALA A 20 -17.16 2.84 -0.87
N LYS A 21 -16.91 3.77 0.05
CA LYS A 21 -15.55 4.10 0.51
C LYS A 21 -14.93 2.95 1.28
N GLU A 22 -15.67 2.29 2.16
CA GLU A 22 -15.18 1.11 2.89
C GLU A 22 -14.89 -0.05 1.93
N ASP A 23 -15.75 -0.30 0.95
CA ASP A 23 -15.55 -1.32 -0.09
C ASP A 23 -14.28 -1.04 -0.92
N VAL A 24 -14.06 0.21 -1.32
CA VAL A 24 -12.82 0.60 -2.02
C VAL A 24 -11.60 0.38 -1.15
N LEU A 25 -11.65 0.75 0.13
CA LEU A 25 -10.54 0.55 1.06
C LEU A 25 -10.23 -0.93 1.26
N ASP A 26 -11.25 -1.78 1.35
CA ASP A 26 -11.09 -3.23 1.47
C ASP A 26 -10.49 -3.83 0.21
N HIS A 27 -10.98 -3.41 -0.96
CA HIS A 27 -10.41 -3.85 -2.22
C HIS A 27 -8.95 -3.43 -2.39
N MET A 28 -8.60 -2.19 -2.04
CA MET A 28 -7.22 -1.71 -2.06
C MET A 28 -6.32 -2.51 -1.10
N ASN A 29 -6.82 -2.87 0.08
CA ASN A 29 -6.10 -3.69 1.05
C ASN A 29 -5.86 -5.12 0.52
N GLU A 30 -6.86 -5.72 -0.13
CA GLU A 30 -6.71 -7.02 -0.80
C GLU A 30 -5.65 -6.97 -1.91
N LEU A 31 -5.73 -5.99 -2.81
CA LEU A 31 -4.75 -5.79 -3.88
C LEU A 31 -3.33 -5.68 -3.31
N TRP A 32 -3.16 -4.91 -2.23
CA TRP A 32 -1.88 -4.76 -1.56
C TRP A 32 -1.38 -6.06 -0.91
N ARG A 33 -2.24 -6.79 -0.20
CA ARG A 33 -1.89 -8.09 0.39
C ARG A 33 -1.49 -9.09 -0.67
N THR A 34 -2.23 -9.18 -1.78
CA THR A 34 -1.93 -10.05 -2.90
C THR A 34 -0.61 -9.66 -3.55
N TRP A 35 -0.41 -8.37 -3.84
CA TRP A 35 0.83 -7.87 -4.42
C TRP A 35 2.02 -8.20 -3.52
N ARG A 36 1.97 -7.87 -2.23
CA ARG A 36 3.02 -8.18 -1.26
C ARG A 36 3.33 -9.67 -1.17
N SER A 37 2.30 -10.51 -1.16
CA SER A 37 2.47 -11.96 -1.10
C SER A 37 3.23 -12.47 -2.32
N ARG A 38 2.91 -11.96 -3.51
CA ARG A 38 3.66 -12.25 -4.74
C ARG A 38 5.10 -11.76 -4.65
N MET A 39 5.32 -10.49 -4.30
CA MET A 39 6.66 -9.92 -4.15
C MET A 39 7.55 -10.74 -3.20
N ASN A 40 7.01 -11.09 -2.03
CA ASN A 40 7.75 -11.86 -1.04
C ASN A 40 8.07 -13.27 -1.55
N ARG A 41 7.14 -13.91 -2.28
CA ARG A 41 7.34 -15.27 -2.81
C ARG A 41 8.31 -15.29 -3.98
N ASP A 42 8.21 -14.31 -4.87
CA ASP A 42 8.86 -14.34 -6.18
C ASP A 42 10.24 -13.66 -6.13
N HIS A 43 10.47 -12.69 -5.22
CA HIS A 43 11.69 -11.87 -5.19
C HIS A 43 12.39 -11.79 -3.82
N VAL A 44 11.81 -12.33 -2.74
CA VAL A 44 12.45 -12.26 -1.40
C VAL A 44 12.82 -13.65 -0.91
N LYS A 45 11.83 -14.54 -0.76
CA LYS A 45 12.03 -15.93 -0.32
C LYS A 45 13.00 -16.78 -1.16
N PRO A 46 13.13 -16.59 -2.48
CA PRO A 46 14.04 -17.39 -3.29
C PRO A 46 15.52 -17.10 -3.03
N HIS A 47 15.84 -15.99 -2.37
CA HIS A 47 17.21 -15.52 -2.16
C HIS A 47 17.59 -15.64 -0.70
N ASP A 48 18.83 -16.07 -0.44
CA ASP A 48 19.34 -16.31 0.91
C ASP A 48 20.04 -15.07 1.50
N SER A 49 20.37 -14.09 0.66
CA SER A 49 21.06 -12.86 1.07
C SER A 49 20.32 -11.58 0.68
N LEU A 50 20.46 -10.54 1.51
CA LEU A 50 19.95 -9.21 1.21
C LEU A 50 20.51 -8.65 -0.11
N VAL A 51 21.77 -8.97 -0.45
CA VAL A 51 22.40 -8.47 -1.67
C VAL A 51 21.68 -9.03 -2.91
N GLU A 52 21.43 -10.34 -2.95
CA GLU A 52 20.69 -10.98 -4.04
C GLU A 52 19.26 -10.44 -4.17
N ILE A 53 18.56 -10.24 -3.04
CA ILE A 53 17.21 -9.65 -3.04
C ILE A 53 17.22 -8.24 -3.64
N LEU A 54 18.20 -7.41 -3.29
CA LEU A 54 18.27 -6.02 -3.79
C LEU A 54 18.71 -5.93 -5.25
N GLU A 55 19.38 -6.96 -5.78
CA GLU A 55 19.76 -7.07 -7.19
C GLU A 55 18.59 -7.53 -8.08
N ASP A 56 17.68 -8.34 -7.54
CA ASP A 56 16.46 -8.81 -8.22
C ASP A 56 15.34 -7.76 -8.20
N VAL A 57 15.58 -6.64 -8.90
CA VAL A 57 14.62 -5.52 -9.00
C VAL A 57 13.50 -5.88 -9.98
N PRO A 58 12.22 -5.84 -9.56
CA PRO A 58 11.08 -6.05 -10.46
C PRO A 58 11.00 -4.96 -11.53
N GLU A 59 10.66 -5.33 -12.77
CA GLU A 59 10.64 -4.44 -13.95
C GLU A 59 9.81 -3.15 -13.78
N PHE A 60 8.76 -3.21 -12.97
CA PHE A 60 7.83 -2.09 -12.74
C PHE A 60 8.20 -1.22 -11.54
N LEU A 61 9.32 -1.49 -10.85
CA LEU A 61 9.81 -0.70 -9.72
C LEU A 61 11.14 -0.05 -10.05
N SER A 62 11.34 1.16 -9.51
CA SER A 62 12.68 1.74 -9.45
C SER A 62 13.53 0.98 -8.44
N LYS A 63 14.85 0.99 -8.63
CA LYS A 63 15.78 0.40 -7.65
C LYS A 63 15.59 1.01 -6.26
N GLU A 64 15.40 2.33 -6.18
CA GLU A 64 15.22 3.02 -4.90
C GLU A 64 13.95 2.57 -4.16
N ASP A 65 12.84 2.45 -4.90
CA ASP A 65 11.57 1.98 -4.33
C ASP A 65 11.68 0.52 -3.87
N TRP A 66 12.37 -0.31 -4.65
CA TRP A 66 12.61 -1.70 -4.31
C TRP A 66 13.47 -1.83 -3.05
N GLU A 67 14.59 -1.11 -2.98
CA GLU A 67 15.45 -1.13 -1.79
C GLU A 67 14.68 -0.72 -0.53
N TRP A 68 13.82 0.29 -0.63
CA TRP A 68 12.97 0.68 0.49
C TRP A 68 11.98 -0.41 0.87
N CYS A 69 11.30 -1.02 -0.10
CA CYS A 69 10.35 -2.09 0.16
C CYS A 69 11.03 -3.27 0.88
N VAL A 70 12.20 -3.68 0.42
CA VAL A 70 12.96 -4.79 1.01
C VAL A 70 13.38 -4.46 2.44
N LYS A 71 14.04 -3.32 2.65
CA LYS A 71 14.59 -2.92 3.96
C LYS A 71 13.50 -2.62 5.00
N GLU A 72 12.47 -1.87 4.62
CA GLU A 72 11.46 -1.39 5.57
C GLU A 72 10.29 -2.35 5.74
N LYS A 73 9.94 -3.10 4.68
CA LYS A 73 8.65 -3.81 4.63
C LYS A 73 8.78 -5.31 4.50
N PHE A 74 9.86 -5.87 3.97
CA PHE A 74 10.03 -7.33 3.88
C PHE A 74 11.00 -7.91 4.91
N LEU A 75 11.91 -7.10 5.44
CA LEU A 75 12.93 -7.55 6.40
C LEU A 75 12.81 -6.91 7.78
N SER A 76 11.85 -6.01 8.00
CA SER A 76 11.62 -5.45 9.33
C SER A 76 11.08 -6.51 10.29
N GLU A 77 11.55 -6.50 11.55
CA GLU A 77 11.09 -7.45 12.57
C GLU A 77 9.58 -7.39 12.79
N GLU A 78 8.98 -6.19 12.72
CA GLU A 78 7.52 -6.04 12.77
C GLU A 78 6.82 -6.78 11.63
N PHE A 79 7.42 -6.85 10.45
CA PHE A 79 6.83 -7.55 9.31
C PHE A 79 6.90 -9.07 9.46
N LEU A 80 8.00 -9.59 9.99
CA LEU A 80 8.14 -11.03 10.24
C LEU A 80 7.16 -11.50 11.34
N VAL A 81 6.79 -10.60 12.26
CA VAL A 81 5.92 -10.91 13.41
C VAL A 81 4.43 -10.58 13.17
N LYS A 82 4.09 -9.59 12.33
CA LYS A 82 2.69 -9.17 12.06
C LYS A 82 2.33 -9.26 10.58
N GLN A 83 1.63 -10.32 10.20
CA GLN A 83 0.97 -10.43 8.88
C GLN A 83 -0.43 -9.77 8.83
N SER A 84 -0.93 -9.24 9.96
CA SER A 84 -2.24 -8.60 10.05
C SER A 84 -2.07 -7.11 10.34
N TYR A 85 -1.95 -6.30 9.29
CA TYR A 85 -1.99 -4.85 9.39
C TYR A 85 -3.45 -4.38 9.33
N SER A 86 -3.85 -3.49 10.23
CA SER A 86 -5.18 -2.87 10.20
C SER A 86 -5.35 -1.97 8.96
N LYS A 87 -6.61 -1.73 8.53
CA LYS A 87 -6.92 -0.83 7.39
C LYS A 87 -6.21 0.54 7.52
N LEU A 88 -6.09 1.06 8.75
CA LEU A 88 -5.40 2.32 9.04
C LEU A 88 -3.89 2.25 8.77
N HIS A 89 -3.24 1.14 9.12
CA HIS A 89 -1.82 0.97 8.86
C HIS A 89 -1.55 0.88 7.35
N PHE A 90 -2.44 0.22 6.60
CA PHE A 90 -2.36 0.20 5.14
C PHE A 90 -2.44 1.60 4.52
N LEU A 91 -3.39 2.42 4.96
CA LEU A 91 -3.50 3.81 4.50
C LEU A 91 -2.23 4.61 4.80
N LEU A 92 -1.63 4.44 5.99
CA LEU A 92 -0.36 5.07 6.32
C LEU A 92 0.76 4.64 5.36
N LEU A 93 0.84 3.35 5.02
CA LEU A 93 1.85 2.85 4.08
C LEU A 93 1.66 3.42 2.67
N LEU A 94 0.43 3.49 2.17
CA LEU A 94 0.13 4.10 0.87
C LEU A 94 0.43 5.60 0.86
N VAL A 95 0.10 6.29 1.94
CA VAL A 95 0.39 7.72 2.10
C VAL A 95 1.90 7.94 2.12
N GLN A 96 2.65 7.14 2.88
CA GLN A 96 4.12 7.20 2.94
C GLN A 96 4.75 6.91 1.57
N TRP A 97 4.28 5.88 0.88
CA TRP A 97 4.76 5.55 -0.47
C TRP A 97 4.46 6.67 -1.48
N ARG A 98 3.23 7.22 -1.46
CA ARG A 98 2.86 8.35 -2.32
C ARG A 98 3.67 9.61 -2.02
N GLN A 99 3.87 9.94 -0.74
CA GLN A 99 4.68 11.09 -0.34
C GLN A 99 6.12 10.95 -0.83
N ARG A 100 6.67 9.74 -0.82
CA ARG A 100 8.00 9.46 -1.34
C ARG A 100 8.08 9.57 -2.86
N LEU A 101 7.11 8.99 -3.58
CA LEU A 101 7.01 9.16 -5.03
C LEU A 101 7.00 10.64 -5.44
N LEU A 102 6.22 11.46 -4.75
CA LEU A 102 6.11 12.89 -5.05
C LEU A 102 7.33 13.71 -4.61
N SER A 103 8.20 13.17 -3.73
CA SER A 103 9.45 13.82 -3.32
C SER A 103 10.62 13.53 -4.26
N ASN A 104 10.50 12.51 -5.11
CA ASN A 104 11.51 12.09 -6.08
C ASN A 104 11.24 12.65 -7.50
N TYR A 105 10.26 13.54 -7.64
CA TYR A 105 9.96 14.36 -8.83
C TYR A 105 10.01 15.85 -8.47
#